data_AF-A0A7J4SFA3-F1
#
_entry.id   AF-A0A7J4SFA3-F1
#
_cell.length_a   1.000
_cell.length_b   1.000
_cell.length_c   1.000
_cell.angle_alpha   90.00
_cell.angle_beta   90.00
_cell.angle_gamma   90.00
#
_symmetry.space_group_name_H-M   'P 1'
#
loop_
_entity.id
_entity.type
_entity.pdbx_description
1 polymer ?
#
loop_
_entity_poly.entity_id
_entity_poly.type
_entity_poly.pdbx_seq_one_letter_code
_entity_poly.pdbx_strand_id
1 'polypeptide(L)'
;MVDISTLTHGTELIKRGFAQMQEGGVIMDVVTPEEAHIAEAAGATAVMALERVPADIRATGGVARMSHPDMIQGIIETTSIPVMAKARIGHEDEARVLESLGVDMIDESEVLTPADPFFHIPKSDFTVPFVCGCTNMGEAVRRIVEGAAMMRTKGEAGTGNVVSAVQHARLLNAEMAHISREPGSIEAVSEAIMQPFHRIEQNSFLQDLTLENTPFGTFDEVKSEVDHVLDLIARNQRLPV
;
A
#
# COMPACT_ATOMS: atom_id res chain seq x y z
N MET A 1 24.23 26.01 -1.18
CA MET A 1 23.50 25.40 -0.05
C MET A 1 22.48 24.46 -0.64
N VAL A 2 22.43 23.21 -0.18
CA VAL A 2 21.33 22.30 -0.52
C VAL A 2 20.07 22.92 0.05
N ASP A 3 19.04 23.08 -0.77
CA ASP A 3 17.75 23.60 -0.33
C ASP A 3 17.05 22.53 0.50
N ILE A 4 17.13 22.66 1.83
CA ILE A 4 16.57 21.70 2.79
C ILE A 4 15.03 21.65 2.70
N SER A 5 14.38 22.66 2.11
CA SER A 5 12.91 22.63 1.91
C SER A 5 12.46 21.54 0.93
N THR A 6 13.36 21.10 0.04
CA THR A 6 13.13 19.97 -0.89
C THR A 6 13.32 18.59 -0.25
N LEU A 7 13.80 18.53 1.01
CA LEU A 7 14.03 17.30 1.79
C LEU A 7 12.92 17.07 2.82
N THR A 8 11.70 17.47 2.50
CA THR A 8 10.54 17.43 3.42
C THR A 8 10.09 16.01 3.76
N HIS A 9 10.43 15.04 2.91
CA HIS A 9 10.11 13.62 3.07
C HIS A 9 11.35 12.73 2.90
N GLY A 10 11.31 11.56 3.55
CA GLY A 10 12.32 10.51 3.34
C GLY A 10 12.41 10.18 1.85
N THR A 11 13.64 10.09 1.31
CA THR A 11 13.81 9.81 -0.11
C THR A 11 13.22 8.44 -0.45
N GLU A 12 12.70 8.29 -1.66
CA GLU A 12 12.15 7.01 -2.14
C GLU A 12 13.12 5.83 -1.93
N LEU A 13 14.42 6.09 -2.04
CA LEU A 13 15.46 5.10 -1.77
C LEU A 13 15.46 4.62 -0.31
N ILE A 14 15.24 5.50 0.66
CA ILE A 14 15.18 5.16 2.08
C ILE A 14 13.89 4.37 2.37
N LYS A 15 12.75 4.81 1.84
CA LYS A 15 11.47 4.13 2.00
C LYS A 15 11.53 2.69 1.49
N ARG A 16 12.11 2.47 0.30
CA ARG A 16 12.34 1.14 -0.28
C ARG A 16 13.38 0.35 0.49
N GLY A 17 14.44 1.01 0.97
CA GLY A 17 15.44 0.37 1.83
C GLY A 17 14.84 -0.22 3.10
N PHE A 18 13.88 0.48 3.72
CA PHE A 18 13.13 -0.04 4.85
C PHE A 18 12.30 -1.27 4.48
N ALA A 19 11.59 -1.23 3.34
CA ALA A 19 10.84 -2.39 2.85
C ALA A 19 11.74 -3.62 2.61
N GLN A 20 12.95 -3.41 2.08
CA GLN A 20 13.95 -4.48 1.87
C GLN A 20 14.44 -5.13 3.17
N MET A 21 14.45 -4.40 4.30
CA MET A 21 14.82 -4.98 5.60
C MET A 21 13.81 -6.04 6.08
N GLN A 22 12.60 -6.06 5.50
CA GLN A 22 11.56 -7.06 5.81
C GLN A 22 11.66 -8.33 4.94
N GLU A 23 12.57 -8.37 3.96
CA GLU A 23 12.71 -9.51 3.05
C GLU A 23 13.13 -10.78 3.80
N GLY A 24 12.41 -11.88 3.57
CA GLY A 24 12.61 -13.16 4.27
C GLY A 24 12.00 -13.23 5.68
N GLY A 25 11.37 -12.14 6.14
CA GLY A 25 10.74 -12.05 7.45
C GLY A 25 9.26 -12.44 7.50
N VAL A 26 8.69 -12.36 8.71
CA VAL A 26 7.26 -12.50 8.97
C VAL A 26 6.79 -11.27 9.74
N ILE A 27 5.72 -10.64 9.26
CA ILE A 27 5.03 -9.55 9.94
C ILE A 27 3.82 -10.15 10.66
N MET A 28 3.68 -9.91 11.95
CA MET A 28 2.60 -10.47 12.77
C MET A 28 1.59 -9.41 13.19
N ASP A 29 0.30 -9.65 12.93
CA ASP A 29 -0.80 -8.86 13.49
C ASP A 29 -0.87 -9.06 15.01
N VAL A 30 -0.95 -7.96 15.76
CA VAL A 30 -1.02 -7.95 17.23
C VAL A 30 -2.04 -6.92 17.72
N VAL A 31 -2.76 -7.25 18.80
CA VAL A 31 -3.79 -6.40 19.40
C VAL A 31 -3.44 -5.90 20.80
N THR A 32 -2.36 -6.40 21.41
CA THR A 32 -1.85 -5.95 22.70
C THR A 32 -0.32 -5.85 22.73
N PRO A 33 0.25 -5.07 23.66
CA PRO A 33 1.70 -5.05 23.90
C PRO A 33 2.28 -6.43 24.25
N GLU A 34 1.53 -7.27 24.96
CA GLU A 34 1.97 -8.64 25.31
C GLU A 34 2.12 -9.52 24.06
N GLU A 35 1.16 -9.45 23.13
CA GLU A 35 1.26 -10.14 21.83
C GLU A 35 2.43 -9.62 21.00
N ALA A 36 2.69 -8.30 21.03
CA ALA A 36 3.82 -7.69 20.35
C ALA A 36 5.16 -8.24 20.87
N HIS A 37 5.30 -8.37 22.19
CA HIS A 37 6.48 -8.98 22.81
C HIS A 37 6.64 -10.46 22.43
N ILE A 38 5.54 -11.22 22.37
CA ILE A 38 5.56 -12.63 21.94
C ILE A 38 5.99 -12.73 20.46
N ALA A 39 5.47 -11.86 19.59
CA ALA A 39 5.82 -11.84 18.18
C ALA A 39 7.32 -11.56 17.97
N GLU A 40 7.86 -10.58 18.70
CA GLU A 40 9.29 -10.26 18.69
C GLU A 40 10.14 -11.45 19.18
N ALA A 41 9.77 -12.07 20.31
CA ALA A 41 10.47 -13.24 20.84
C ALA A 41 10.40 -14.45 19.90
N ALA A 42 9.35 -14.56 19.09
CA ALA A 42 9.19 -15.60 18.07
C ALA A 42 9.99 -15.32 16.78
N GLY A 43 10.63 -14.15 16.66
CA GLY A 43 11.46 -13.77 15.52
C GLY A 43 10.69 -13.09 14.37
N ALA A 44 9.56 -12.44 14.66
CA ALA A 44 8.94 -11.52 13.71
C ALA A 44 9.92 -10.40 13.31
N THR A 45 9.89 -9.96 12.05
CA THR A 45 10.71 -8.83 11.59
C THR A 45 10.01 -7.49 11.77
N ALA A 46 8.69 -7.51 11.91
CA ALA A 46 7.86 -6.38 12.29
C ALA A 46 6.53 -6.87 12.89
N VAL A 47 5.82 -5.98 13.57
CA VAL A 47 4.45 -6.21 14.01
C VAL A 47 3.49 -5.24 13.34
N MET A 48 2.23 -5.64 13.18
CA MET A 48 1.14 -4.81 12.68
C MET A 48 0.17 -4.57 13.84
N ALA A 49 0.07 -3.34 14.30
CA ALA A 49 -0.81 -2.93 15.39
C ALA A 49 -2.24 -2.69 14.89
N LEU A 50 -3.21 -3.39 15.50
CA LEU A 50 -4.64 -3.24 15.19
C LEU A 50 -5.53 -3.63 16.38
N GLU A 51 -6.66 -2.96 16.57
CA GLU A 51 -7.58 -3.28 17.68
C GLU A 51 -8.40 -4.54 17.46
N ARG A 52 -8.67 -4.86 16.19
CA ARG A 52 -9.56 -5.95 15.80
C ARG A 52 -8.93 -6.70 14.65
N VAL A 53 -8.69 -7.99 14.85
CA VAL A 53 -8.15 -8.85 13.80
C VAL A 53 -9.13 -8.95 12.62
N PRO A 54 -8.63 -9.18 11.38
CA PRO A 54 -9.49 -9.24 10.19
C PRO A 54 -10.66 -10.23 10.32
N ALA A 55 -10.47 -11.33 11.04
CA ALA A 55 -11.52 -12.31 11.32
C ALA A 55 -12.67 -11.72 12.14
N ASP A 56 -12.35 -10.92 13.17
CA ASP A 56 -13.33 -10.27 14.03
C ASP A 56 -14.08 -9.17 13.28
N ILE A 57 -13.37 -8.36 12.49
CA ILE A 57 -14.00 -7.30 11.66
C ILE A 57 -15.10 -7.91 10.78
N ARG A 58 -14.84 -9.07 10.15
CA ARG A 58 -15.82 -9.77 9.33
C ARG A 58 -16.99 -10.31 10.14
N ALA A 59 -16.74 -10.87 11.32
CA ALA A 59 -17.77 -11.46 12.16
C ALA A 59 -18.70 -10.40 12.78
N THR A 60 -18.14 -9.28 13.27
CA THR A 60 -18.92 -8.20 13.89
C THR A 60 -19.62 -7.31 12.88
N GLY A 61 -19.07 -7.20 11.67
CA GLY A 61 -19.48 -6.18 10.70
C GLY A 61 -19.23 -4.75 11.20
N GLY A 62 -19.92 -3.79 10.58
CA GLY A 62 -19.79 -2.38 10.90
C GLY A 62 -18.56 -1.72 10.26
N VAL A 63 -18.29 -0.47 10.68
CA VAL A 63 -17.18 0.32 10.13
C VAL A 63 -15.89 -0.03 10.87
N ALA A 64 -14.86 -0.43 10.11
CA ALA A 64 -13.50 -0.62 10.59
C ALA A 64 -12.65 0.59 10.22
N ARG A 65 -11.89 1.12 11.18
CA ARG A 65 -11.11 2.37 11.09
C ARG A 65 -9.68 2.15 11.58
N MET A 66 -8.85 3.19 11.51
CA MET A 66 -7.57 3.24 12.22
C MET A 66 -7.76 2.92 13.72
N SER A 67 -6.78 2.21 14.29
CA SER A 67 -6.78 1.85 15.71
C SER A 67 -6.52 3.04 16.62
N HIS A 68 -6.96 2.97 17.87
CA HIS A 68 -6.79 4.06 18.82
C HIS A 68 -5.30 4.35 19.06
N PRO A 69 -4.88 5.64 19.04
CA PRO A 69 -3.49 6.04 19.23
C PRO A 69 -2.83 5.44 20.47
N ASP A 70 -3.49 5.46 21.62
CA ASP A 70 -2.97 4.89 22.88
C ASP A 70 -2.58 3.41 22.77
N MET A 71 -3.35 2.63 22.00
CA MET A 71 -3.05 1.21 21.81
C MET A 71 -1.80 1.03 20.94
N ILE A 72 -1.71 1.77 19.84
CA ILE A 72 -0.55 1.75 18.94
C ILE A 72 0.71 2.19 19.70
N GLN A 73 0.62 3.27 20.47
CA GLN A 73 1.72 3.79 21.29
C GLN A 73 2.20 2.75 22.30
N GLY A 74 1.28 2.03 22.98
CA GLY A 74 1.64 0.97 23.90
C GLY A 74 2.41 -0.19 23.23
N ILE A 75 2.12 -0.50 21.97
CA ILE A 75 2.86 -1.50 21.20
C ILE A 75 4.25 -0.97 20.81
N ILE A 76 4.34 0.27 20.30
CA ILE A 76 5.60 0.94 19.96
C ILE A 76 6.56 0.95 21.14
N GLU A 77 6.07 1.26 22.33
CA GLU A 77 6.90 1.34 23.54
C GLU A 77 7.39 -0.03 24.05
N THR A 78 6.82 -1.13 23.56
CA THR A 78 7.07 -2.49 24.10
C THR A 78 8.01 -3.32 23.23
N THR A 79 8.07 -3.08 21.91
CA THR A 79 8.91 -3.86 20.98
C THR A 79 10.08 -3.06 20.44
N SER A 80 11.19 -3.75 20.12
CA SER A 80 12.34 -3.14 19.44
C SER A 80 12.35 -3.36 17.92
N ILE A 81 11.49 -4.27 17.43
CA ILE A 81 11.24 -4.44 16.00
C ILE A 81 10.23 -3.42 15.47
N PRO A 82 10.25 -3.10 14.17
CA PRO A 82 9.35 -2.13 13.58
C PRO A 82 7.85 -2.39 13.82
N VAL A 83 7.11 -1.31 14.01
CA VAL A 83 5.65 -1.31 14.21
C VAL A 83 4.97 -0.67 13.00
N MET A 84 4.07 -1.42 12.39
CA MET A 84 3.19 -0.96 11.33
C MET A 84 1.78 -0.72 11.85
N ALA A 85 1.00 0.15 11.21
CA ALA A 85 -0.40 0.34 11.54
C ALA A 85 -1.26 0.58 10.30
N LYS A 86 -2.57 0.36 10.43
CA LYS A 86 -3.51 0.43 9.30
C LYS A 86 -4.22 1.77 9.21
N ALA A 87 -4.27 2.33 8.01
CA ALA A 87 -5.14 3.44 7.64
C ALA A 87 -6.18 2.98 6.61
N ARG A 88 -7.37 3.60 6.61
CA ARG A 88 -8.38 3.34 5.58
C ARG A 88 -7.90 3.84 4.22
N ILE A 89 -8.33 3.15 3.16
CA ILE A 89 -8.08 3.59 1.77
C ILE A 89 -8.60 5.03 1.58
N GLY A 90 -7.70 5.90 1.12
CA GLY A 90 -7.96 7.31 0.85
C GLY A 90 -8.11 8.21 2.08
N HIS A 91 -7.85 7.71 3.29
CA HIS A 91 -7.99 8.53 4.50
C HIS A 91 -6.67 9.18 4.92
N GLU A 92 -6.31 10.28 4.27
CA GLU A 92 -5.04 10.99 4.52
C GLU A 92 -4.86 11.40 5.99
N ASP A 93 -5.91 11.90 6.65
CA ASP A 93 -5.81 12.33 8.05
C ASP A 93 -5.49 11.17 9.01
N GLU A 94 -5.94 9.94 8.74
CA GLU A 94 -5.56 8.78 9.55
C GLU A 94 -4.08 8.49 9.37
N ALA A 95 -3.58 8.56 8.13
CA ALA A 95 -2.15 8.38 7.88
C ALA A 95 -1.29 9.49 8.51
N ARG A 96 -1.77 10.74 8.55
CA ARG A 96 -1.06 11.84 9.24
C ARG A 96 -0.98 11.61 10.75
N VAL A 97 -2.04 11.10 11.35
CA VAL A 97 -2.01 10.70 12.76
C VAL A 97 -0.99 9.59 12.98
N LEU A 98 -1.01 8.52 12.17
CA LEU A 98 -0.04 7.42 12.29
C LEU A 98 1.41 7.88 12.11
N GLU A 99 1.69 8.72 11.12
CA GLU A 99 3.01 9.33 10.90
C GLU A 99 3.46 10.13 12.14
N SER A 100 2.55 10.88 12.76
CA SER A 100 2.86 11.66 13.97
C SER A 100 3.11 10.80 15.22
N LEU A 101 2.50 9.62 15.29
CA LEU A 101 2.75 8.62 16.36
C LEU A 101 4.11 7.92 16.19
N GLY A 102 4.72 8.03 15.02
CA GLY A 102 6.01 7.41 14.75
C GLY A 102 5.94 5.92 14.43
N VAL A 103 4.86 5.47 13.78
CA VAL A 103 4.85 4.12 13.20
C VAL A 103 5.91 4.04 12.10
N ASP A 104 6.55 2.88 11.96
CA ASP A 104 7.63 2.71 10.99
C ASP A 104 7.12 2.52 9.56
N MET A 105 5.87 2.08 9.40
CA MET A 105 5.21 1.92 8.09
C MET A 105 3.68 1.95 8.22
N ILE A 106 3.00 2.47 7.20
CA ILE A 106 1.52 2.51 7.15
C ILE A 106 1.00 1.50 6.14
N ASP A 107 0.09 0.62 6.54
CA ASP A 107 -0.68 -0.23 5.62
C ASP A 107 -1.98 0.47 5.22
N GLU A 108 -2.03 1.01 4.01
CA GLU A 108 -3.28 1.50 3.43
C GLU A 108 -4.15 0.28 3.04
N SER A 109 -5.06 -0.07 3.95
CA SER A 109 -5.57 -1.43 4.02
C SER A 109 -7.01 -1.54 3.55
N GLU A 110 -7.24 -2.40 2.57
CA GLU A 110 -8.57 -2.80 2.08
C GLU A 110 -9.38 -3.63 3.09
N VAL A 111 -8.75 -4.05 4.19
CA VAL A 111 -9.42 -4.76 5.28
C VAL A 111 -10.27 -3.80 6.12
N LEU A 112 -9.88 -2.51 6.16
CA LEU A 112 -10.68 -1.47 6.79
C LEU A 112 -11.74 -0.95 5.82
N THR A 113 -12.77 -0.27 6.34
CA THR A 113 -13.83 0.31 5.49
C THR A 113 -13.23 1.48 4.69
N PRO A 114 -13.26 1.48 3.35
CA PRO A 114 -12.70 2.59 2.57
C PRO A 114 -13.30 3.95 2.96
N ALA A 115 -12.47 4.99 2.98
CA ALA A 115 -12.91 6.35 3.26
C ALA A 115 -13.15 7.14 1.97
N ASP A 116 -12.32 6.91 0.95
CA ASP A 116 -12.50 7.45 -0.39
C ASP A 116 -12.68 6.29 -1.41
N PRO A 117 -13.78 6.26 -2.18
CA PRO A 117 -14.01 5.23 -3.19
C PRO A 117 -13.32 5.50 -4.54
N PHE A 118 -12.71 6.67 -4.73
CA PHE A 118 -12.08 7.12 -5.98
C PHE A 118 -10.56 7.06 -5.91
N PHE A 119 -9.96 7.67 -4.90
CA PHE A 119 -8.51 7.81 -4.79
C PHE A 119 -7.94 7.14 -3.54
N HIS A 120 -6.68 6.70 -3.66
CA HIS A 120 -5.86 6.28 -2.53
C HIS A 120 -5.08 7.48 -1.99
N ILE A 121 -4.42 7.30 -0.86
CA ILE A 121 -3.58 8.33 -0.24
C ILE A 121 -2.40 8.68 -1.19
N PRO A 122 -2.06 9.97 -1.42
CA PRO A 122 -0.83 10.37 -2.10
C PRO A 122 0.37 10.14 -1.18
N LYS A 123 0.96 8.94 -1.25
CA LYS A 123 1.97 8.45 -0.30
C LYS A 123 3.33 9.14 -0.44
N SER A 124 3.53 9.83 -1.57
CA SER A 124 4.69 10.68 -1.82
C SER A 124 4.76 11.88 -0.85
N ASP A 125 3.61 12.32 -0.34
CA ASP A 125 3.50 13.46 0.59
C ASP A 125 3.82 13.08 2.05
N PHE A 126 4.33 11.87 2.27
CA PHE A 126 4.64 11.34 3.58
C PHE A 126 6.11 10.92 3.66
N THR A 127 6.69 11.05 4.85
CA THR A 127 8.02 10.55 5.18
C THR A 127 7.96 9.06 5.47
N VAL A 128 6.93 8.62 6.20
CA VAL A 128 6.71 7.22 6.55
C VAL A 128 6.40 6.40 5.28
N PRO A 129 7.02 5.21 5.08
CA PRO A 129 6.73 4.35 3.95
C PRO A 129 5.35 3.69 4.06
N PHE A 130 4.81 3.26 2.93
CA PHE A 130 3.50 2.61 2.86
C PHE A 130 3.55 1.20 2.28
N VAL A 131 2.74 0.31 2.85
CA VAL A 131 2.35 -0.97 2.27
C VAL A 131 0.98 -0.83 1.61
N CYS A 132 0.81 -1.42 0.43
CA CYS A 132 -0.51 -1.55 -0.20
C CYS A 132 -0.81 -2.97 -0.66
N GLY A 133 -2.09 -3.33 -0.64
CA GLY A 133 -2.60 -4.60 -1.17
C GLY A 133 -2.79 -4.59 -2.69
N CYS A 134 -2.52 -5.70 -3.37
CA CYS A 134 -2.87 -5.93 -4.77
C CYS A 134 -3.41 -7.35 -5.03
N THR A 135 -4.19 -7.48 -6.11
CA THR A 135 -4.70 -8.76 -6.63
C THR A 135 -4.06 -9.16 -7.97
N ASN A 136 -3.46 -8.19 -8.66
CA ASN A 136 -2.84 -8.32 -9.98
C ASN A 136 -1.76 -7.23 -10.17
N MET A 137 -0.99 -7.32 -11.25
CA MET A 137 0.09 -6.40 -11.60
C MET A 137 -0.41 -4.98 -11.84
N GLY A 138 -1.53 -4.81 -12.55
CA GLY A 138 -2.06 -3.47 -12.82
C GLY A 138 -2.42 -2.72 -11.54
N GLU A 139 -2.99 -3.42 -10.55
CA GLU A 139 -3.26 -2.85 -9.23
C GLU A 139 -1.98 -2.51 -8.48
N ALA A 140 -0.95 -3.37 -8.56
CA ALA A 140 0.35 -3.10 -7.96
C ALA A 140 1.02 -1.87 -8.56
N VAL A 141 1.06 -1.76 -9.90
CA VAL A 141 1.62 -0.61 -10.62
C VAL A 141 0.96 0.69 -10.15
N ARG A 142 -0.37 0.72 -10.06
CA ARG A 142 -1.07 1.93 -9.57
C ARG A 142 -0.63 2.30 -8.15
N ARG A 143 -0.56 1.34 -7.21
CA ARG A 143 -0.14 1.64 -5.83
C ARG A 143 1.30 2.16 -5.77
N ILE A 144 2.19 1.64 -6.61
CA ILE A 144 3.59 2.09 -6.70
C ILE A 144 3.66 3.52 -7.23
N VAL A 145 2.91 3.85 -8.28
CA VAL A 145 2.81 5.21 -8.84
C VAL A 145 2.26 6.20 -7.81
N GLU A 146 1.36 5.75 -6.94
CA GLU A 146 0.84 6.55 -5.83
C GLU A 146 1.81 6.68 -4.64
N GLY A 147 3.00 6.06 -4.70
CA GLY A 147 4.06 6.15 -3.69
C GLY A 147 4.15 4.98 -2.70
N ALA A 148 3.58 3.80 -3.02
CA ALA A 148 3.75 2.62 -2.17
C ALA A 148 5.20 2.11 -2.20
N ALA A 149 5.78 1.90 -1.03
CA ALA A 149 7.14 1.40 -0.85
C ALA A 149 7.20 -0.12 -0.70
N MET A 150 6.07 -0.77 -0.43
CA MET A 150 5.96 -2.22 -0.28
C MET A 150 4.59 -2.70 -0.79
N MET A 151 4.57 -3.88 -1.40
CA MET A 151 3.34 -4.50 -1.91
C MET A 151 3.07 -5.83 -1.21
N ARG A 152 1.80 -6.09 -0.92
CA ARG A 152 1.31 -7.40 -0.42
C ARG A 152 0.16 -7.90 -1.28
N THR A 153 -0.03 -9.22 -1.35
CA THR A 153 -1.26 -9.77 -1.95
C THR A 153 -2.44 -9.57 -1.00
N LYS A 154 -3.61 -9.18 -1.50
CA LYS A 154 -4.80 -8.99 -0.65
C LYS A 154 -5.29 -10.27 0.03
N GLY A 155 -5.22 -11.41 -0.68
CA GLY A 155 -5.80 -12.67 -0.25
C GLY A 155 -7.28 -12.54 0.11
N GLU A 156 -7.73 -13.36 1.07
CA GLU A 156 -9.04 -13.24 1.69
C GLU A 156 -8.87 -13.12 3.21
N ALA A 157 -8.45 -11.94 3.65
CA ALA A 157 -8.06 -11.67 5.03
C ALA A 157 -9.11 -12.14 6.04
N GLY A 158 -8.69 -12.88 7.09
CA GLY A 158 -9.57 -13.34 8.17
C GLY A 158 -10.30 -14.68 7.95
N THR A 159 -10.12 -15.34 6.82
CA THR A 159 -10.80 -16.63 6.53
C THR A 159 -9.98 -17.88 6.86
N GLY A 160 -8.67 -17.73 7.03
CA GLY A 160 -7.74 -18.87 7.13
C GLY A 160 -7.56 -19.65 5.83
N ASN A 161 -8.14 -19.19 4.71
CA ASN A 161 -8.03 -19.83 3.41
C ASN A 161 -6.97 -19.16 2.53
N VAL A 162 -5.95 -19.91 2.11
CA VAL A 162 -4.82 -19.40 1.32
C VAL A 162 -5.12 -19.26 -0.18
N VAL A 163 -6.24 -19.79 -0.66
CA VAL A 163 -6.55 -19.89 -2.11
C VAL A 163 -6.45 -18.54 -2.82
N SER A 164 -7.07 -17.49 -2.26
CA SER A 164 -7.04 -16.14 -2.86
C SER A 164 -5.63 -15.54 -2.90
N ALA A 165 -4.82 -15.77 -1.87
CA ALA A 165 -3.43 -15.30 -1.85
C ALA A 165 -2.59 -15.99 -2.94
N VAL A 166 -2.74 -17.31 -3.10
CA VAL A 166 -2.07 -18.07 -4.18
C VAL A 166 -2.54 -17.60 -5.55
N GLN A 167 -3.84 -17.35 -5.73
CA GLN A 167 -4.39 -16.84 -6.98
C GLN A 167 -3.78 -15.49 -7.35
N HIS A 168 -3.78 -14.52 -6.43
CA HIS A 168 -3.22 -13.19 -6.69
C HIS A 168 -1.72 -13.25 -7.00
N ALA A 169 -0.95 -14.05 -6.25
CA ALA A 169 0.48 -14.23 -6.51
C ALA A 169 0.74 -14.86 -7.89
N ARG A 170 -0.08 -15.83 -8.32
CA ARG A 170 0.04 -16.44 -9.65
C ARG A 170 -0.31 -15.46 -10.77
N LEU A 171 -1.37 -14.67 -10.61
CA LEU A 171 -1.77 -13.65 -11.59
C LEU A 171 -0.69 -12.60 -11.75
N LEU A 172 -0.23 -12.03 -10.62
CA LEU A 172 0.86 -11.05 -10.59
C LEU A 172 2.10 -11.55 -11.34
N ASN A 173 2.58 -12.76 -11.03
CA ASN A 173 3.75 -13.34 -11.68
C ASN A 173 3.54 -13.63 -13.17
N ALA A 174 2.35 -14.08 -13.57
CA ALA A 174 2.05 -14.36 -14.96
C ALA A 174 1.99 -13.08 -15.81
N GLU A 175 1.41 -12.00 -15.28
CA GLU A 175 1.31 -10.71 -15.94
C GLU A 175 2.69 -10.03 -16.07
N MET A 176 3.52 -10.05 -15.01
CA MET A 176 4.90 -9.55 -15.09
C MET A 176 5.73 -10.31 -16.13
N ALA A 177 5.56 -11.65 -16.19
CA ALA A 177 6.25 -12.47 -17.18
C ALA A 177 5.71 -12.24 -18.61
N HIS A 178 4.44 -11.86 -18.77
CA HIS A 178 3.87 -11.52 -20.07
C HIS A 178 4.49 -10.25 -20.63
N ILE A 179 4.49 -9.15 -19.87
CA ILE A 179 5.04 -7.87 -20.36
C ILE A 179 6.54 -7.95 -20.65
N SER A 180 7.26 -8.79 -19.90
CA SER A 180 8.69 -9.03 -20.13
C SER A 180 8.95 -9.77 -21.45
N ARG A 181 8.04 -10.65 -21.89
CA ARG A 181 8.14 -11.39 -23.15
C ARG A 181 7.59 -10.63 -24.35
N GLU A 182 6.60 -9.77 -24.12
CA GLU A 182 5.92 -8.99 -25.16
C GLU A 182 6.01 -7.49 -24.85
N PRO A 183 7.19 -6.84 -24.96
CA PRO A 183 7.31 -5.41 -24.69
C PRO A 183 6.39 -4.53 -25.55
N GLY A 184 5.97 -5.01 -26.72
CA GLY A 184 4.99 -4.33 -27.57
C GLY A 184 3.60 -4.20 -26.94
N SER A 185 3.30 -4.94 -25.86
CA SER A 185 2.02 -4.82 -25.13
C SER A 185 2.00 -3.67 -24.12
N ILE A 186 3.13 -3.03 -23.81
CA ILE A 186 3.24 -2.04 -22.72
C ILE A 186 2.27 -0.87 -22.90
N GLU A 187 2.13 -0.33 -24.11
CA GLU A 187 1.22 0.79 -24.39
C GLU A 187 -0.24 0.42 -24.08
N ALA A 188 -0.71 -0.73 -24.57
CA ALA A 188 -2.08 -1.20 -24.29
C ALA A 188 -2.30 -1.52 -22.80
N VAL A 189 -1.29 -2.05 -22.12
CA VAL A 189 -1.35 -2.33 -20.67
C VAL A 189 -1.38 -1.03 -19.87
N SER A 190 -0.59 -0.03 -20.25
CA SER A 190 -0.57 1.31 -19.65
C SER A 190 -1.93 1.98 -19.74
N GLU A 191 -2.54 2.00 -20.92
CA GLU A 191 -3.90 2.53 -21.12
C GLU A 191 -4.94 1.84 -20.23
N ALA A 192 -4.86 0.51 -20.08
CA ALA A 192 -5.73 -0.24 -19.19
C ALA A 192 -5.49 0.08 -17.71
N ILE A 193 -4.23 0.32 -17.31
CA ILE A 193 -3.85 0.71 -15.95
C ILE A 193 -4.28 2.14 -15.63
N MET A 194 -4.38 3.03 -16.63
CA MET A 194 -4.84 4.40 -16.46
C MET A 194 -6.35 4.51 -16.19
N GLN A 195 -7.17 3.58 -16.71
CA GLN A 195 -8.63 3.65 -16.59
C GLN A 195 -9.17 3.89 -15.17
N PRO A 196 -8.66 3.25 -14.10
CA PRO A 196 -9.15 3.49 -12.74
C PRO A 196 -8.89 4.89 -12.18
N PHE A 197 -7.93 5.65 -12.73
CA PHE A 197 -7.73 7.05 -12.33
C PHE A 197 -8.84 7.97 -12.85
N HIS A 198 -9.59 7.54 -13.88
CA HIS A 198 -10.74 8.26 -14.44
C HIS A 198 -12.09 7.84 -13.82
N ARG A 199 -12.08 7.22 -12.63
CA ARG A 199 -13.31 6.68 -12.00
C ARG A 199 -14.33 7.76 -11.68
N ILE A 200 -13.89 8.98 -11.39
CA ILE A 200 -14.80 10.10 -11.11
C ILE A 200 -15.58 10.46 -12.38
N GLU A 201 -14.91 10.61 -13.51
CA GLU A 201 -15.53 10.90 -14.80
C GLU A 201 -16.54 9.81 -15.17
N GLN A 202 -16.19 8.54 -14.96
CA GLN A 202 -17.07 7.39 -15.23
C GLN A 202 -18.33 7.34 -14.35
N ASN A 203 -18.25 7.85 -13.12
CA ASN A 203 -19.35 7.84 -12.16
C ASN A 203 -20.16 9.16 -12.15
N SER A 204 -19.70 10.18 -12.89
CA SER A 204 -20.32 11.49 -12.92
C SER A 204 -21.63 11.48 -13.73
N PHE A 205 -22.60 12.30 -13.31
CA PHE A 205 -23.79 12.57 -14.12
C PHE A 205 -23.50 13.55 -15.27
N LEU A 206 -22.39 14.28 -15.19
CA LEU A 206 -21.91 15.21 -16.23
C LEU A 206 -21.17 14.40 -17.29
N GLN A 207 -21.74 14.35 -18.51
CA GLN A 207 -21.20 13.55 -19.61
C GLN A 207 -19.90 14.11 -20.20
N ASP A 208 -19.58 15.36 -19.88
CA ASP A 208 -18.44 16.13 -20.37
C ASP A 208 -17.42 16.46 -19.26
N LEU A 209 -17.58 15.90 -18.06
CA LEU A 209 -16.60 16.08 -16.99
C LEU A 209 -15.27 15.44 -17.40
N THR A 210 -14.25 16.27 -17.52
CA THR A 210 -12.86 15.86 -17.72
C THR A 210 -12.05 16.43 -16.57
N LEU A 211 -11.42 15.57 -15.78
CA LEU A 211 -10.48 16.04 -14.78
C LEU A 211 -9.13 16.31 -15.44
N GLU A 212 -8.45 17.36 -15.01
CA GLU A 212 -7.08 17.66 -15.46
C GLU A 212 -6.03 16.98 -14.58
N ASN A 213 -6.37 16.78 -13.30
CA ASN A 213 -5.43 16.33 -12.27
C ASN A 213 -6.03 15.20 -11.42
N THR A 214 -5.13 14.36 -10.93
CA THR A 214 -5.33 13.42 -9.83
C THR A 214 -4.64 13.96 -8.56
N PRO A 215 -4.87 13.38 -7.38
CA PRO A 215 -4.06 13.67 -6.20
C PRO A 215 -2.56 13.37 -6.37
N PHE A 216 -2.18 12.63 -7.42
CA PHE A 216 -0.81 12.18 -7.71
C PHE A 216 -0.12 13.00 -8.82
N GLY A 217 -0.77 14.07 -9.31
CA GLY A 217 -0.30 14.89 -10.43
C GLY A 217 -1.26 14.89 -11.62
N THR A 218 -0.84 15.50 -12.72
CA THR A 218 -1.58 15.49 -14.01
C THR A 218 -1.70 14.06 -14.56
N PHE A 219 -2.70 13.81 -15.42
CA PHE A 219 -2.84 12.50 -16.07
C PHE A 219 -1.61 12.11 -16.90
N ASP A 220 -0.95 13.08 -17.53
CA ASP A 220 0.28 12.86 -18.31
C ASP A 220 1.45 12.45 -17.40
N GLU A 221 1.61 13.09 -16.25
CA GLU A 221 2.63 12.72 -15.25
C GLU A 221 2.36 11.31 -14.69
N VAL A 222 1.12 11.00 -14.32
CA VAL A 222 0.73 9.66 -13.84
C VAL A 222 0.97 8.60 -14.91
N LYS A 223 0.62 8.89 -16.17
CA LYS A 223 0.87 7.98 -17.28
C LYS A 223 2.37 7.74 -17.50
N SER A 224 3.18 8.80 -17.47
CA SER A 224 4.63 8.71 -17.58
C SER A 224 5.22 7.81 -16.48
N GLU A 225 4.75 7.94 -15.24
CA GLU A 225 5.19 7.08 -14.14
C GLU A 225 4.70 5.63 -14.28
N VAL A 226 3.46 5.41 -14.76
CA VAL A 226 2.96 4.06 -15.10
C VAL A 226 3.86 3.40 -16.15
N ASP A 227 4.18 4.11 -17.23
CA ASP A 227 5.04 3.63 -18.31
C ASP A 227 6.44 3.31 -17.77
N HIS A 228 6.99 4.17 -16.93
CA HIS A 228 8.28 3.95 -16.28
C HIS A 228 8.30 2.69 -15.40
N VAL A 229 7.27 2.49 -14.56
CA VAL A 229 7.16 1.31 -13.68
C VAL A 229 7.00 0.03 -14.51
N LEU A 230 6.20 0.05 -15.58
CA LEU A 230 6.04 -1.10 -16.48
C LEU A 230 7.37 -1.48 -17.15
N ASP A 231 8.14 -0.49 -17.58
CA ASP A 231 9.48 -0.67 -18.16
C ASP A 231 10.43 -1.35 -17.17
N LEU A 232 10.42 -0.94 -15.91
CA LEU A 232 11.21 -1.56 -14.84
C LEU A 232 10.81 -3.01 -14.62
N ILE A 233 9.50 -3.31 -14.59
CA ILE A 233 8.99 -4.67 -14.43
C ILE A 233 9.36 -5.53 -15.63
N ALA A 234 9.22 -5.03 -16.86
CA ALA A 234 9.55 -5.76 -18.08
C ALA A 234 11.04 -6.17 -18.12
N ARG A 235 11.93 -5.28 -17.64
CA ARG A 235 13.38 -5.52 -17.56
C ARG A 235 13.79 -6.44 -16.40
N ASN A 236 13.22 -6.23 -15.22
CA ASN A 236 13.70 -6.86 -13.98
C ASN A 236 12.87 -8.07 -13.53
N GLN A 237 11.69 -8.27 -14.11
CA GLN A 237 10.73 -9.32 -13.72
C GLN A 237 10.37 -9.31 -12.23
N ARG A 238 10.42 -8.13 -11.60
CA ARG A 238 10.06 -7.87 -10.21
C ARG A 238 9.39 -6.49 -10.14
N LEU A 239 8.46 -6.33 -9.22
CA LEU A 239 7.94 -5.00 -8.87
C LEU A 239 9.08 -4.12 -8.36
N PRO A 240 9.16 -2.82 -8.75
CA PRO A 240 10.23 -1.93 -8.31
C PRO A 240 9.98 -1.41 -6.88
N VAL A 241 9.82 -2.34 -5.92
CA VAL A 241 9.67 -2.11 -4.48
C VAL A 241 10.47 -3.14 -3.68
#